data_AF-A0A928VVW8-F1
#
_entry.id   AF-A0A928VVW8-F1
#
_cell.length_a   1.000
_cell.length_b   1.000
_cell.length_c   1.000
_cell.angle_alpha   90.00
_cell.angle_beta   90.00
_cell.angle_gamma   90.00
#
_symmetry.space_group_name_H-M   'P 1'
#
loop_
_entity.id
_entity.type
_entity.pdbx_description
1 polymer ?
#
loop_
_entity_poly.entity_id
_entity_poly.type
_entity_poly.pdbx_seq_one_letter_code
_entity_poly.pdbx_strand_id
1 'polypeptide(L)'
;IDFWGWCALLYSTVFGSAIAYGLFFYFASRGNLVNLSSLTFMTPVFALFFGNLFLSEVLTPLQWSGAAIALVSVWTIENSSSSESIEIDDFDRNTADI
;
A
#
# COMPACT_ATOMS: atom_id res chain seq x y z
N ILE A 1 -7.64 6.80 35.23
CA ILE A 1 -6.70 7.15 34.15
C ILE A 1 -5.84 8.29 34.69
N ASP A 2 -4.56 8.01 34.95
CA ASP A 2 -3.62 9.00 35.48
C ASP A 2 -3.17 9.99 34.39
N PHE A 3 -2.48 11.06 34.78
CA PHE A 3 -1.95 12.07 33.84
C PHE A 3 -1.08 11.45 32.73
N TRP A 4 -0.23 10.49 33.09
CA TRP A 4 0.55 9.71 32.11
C TRP A 4 -0.32 8.88 31.16
N GLY A 5 -1.44 8.34 31.66
CA GLY A 5 -2.41 7.61 30.85
C GLY A 5 -3.09 8.51 29.82
N TRP A 6 -3.43 9.75 30.20
CA TRP A 6 -3.95 10.75 29.27
C TRP A 6 -2.95 11.11 28.18
N CYS A 7 -1.67 11.32 28.54
CA CYS A 7 -0.61 11.58 27.56
C CYS A 7 -0.39 10.38 26.61
N ALA A 8 -0.46 9.14 27.12
CA ALA A 8 -0.32 7.94 26.30
C ALA A 8 -1.49 7.78 25.31
N LEU A 9 -2.72 8.07 25.75
CA LEU A 9 -3.89 8.10 24.86
C LEU A 9 -3.72 9.17 23.77
N LEU A 10 -3.30 10.37 24.14
CA LEU A 10 -3.08 11.47 23.19
C LEU A 10 -1.99 11.10 22.17
N TYR A 11 -0.88 10.51 22.61
CA TYR A 11 0.17 10.01 21.74
C TYR A 11 -0.35 8.93 20.77
N SER A 12 -1.07 7.93 21.28
CA SER A 12 -1.63 6.85 20.47
C SER A 12 -2.66 7.35 19.44
N THR A 13 -3.54 8.27 19.82
CA THR A 13 -4.55 8.84 18.92
C THR A 13 -3.92 9.76 17.87
N VAL A 14 -2.95 10.59 18.23
CA VAL A 14 -2.28 11.46 17.25
C VAL A 14 -1.48 10.63 16.27
N PHE A 15 -0.68 9.69 16.75
CA PHE A 15 0.19 8.89 15.88
C PHE A 15 -0.57 7.82 15.09
N GLY A 16 -1.50 7.11 15.76
CA GLY A 16 -2.26 6.02 15.17
C GLY A 16 -3.46 6.45 14.34
N SER A 17 -4.07 7.61 14.63
CA SER A 17 -5.24 8.09 13.91
C SER A 17 -4.98 9.38 13.15
N ALA A 18 -4.52 10.45 13.80
CA ALA A 18 -4.38 11.75 13.12
C ALA A 18 -3.33 11.71 11.99
N ILE A 19 -2.16 11.11 12.22
CA ILE A 19 -1.13 10.93 11.20
C ILE A 19 -1.60 9.93 10.14
N ALA A 20 -2.17 8.79 10.54
CA ALA A 20 -2.63 7.76 9.59
C ALA A 20 -3.71 8.30 8.64
N TYR A 21 -4.74 8.97 9.18
CA TYR A 21 -5.77 9.62 8.37
C TYR A 21 -5.24 10.81 7.60
N GLY A 22 -4.32 11.60 8.17
CA GLY A 22 -3.66 12.69 7.47
C GLY A 22 -2.89 12.20 6.25
N LEU A 23 -2.18 11.07 6.38
CA LEU A 23 -1.44 10.45 5.29
C LEU A 23 -2.37 9.82 4.26
N PHE A 24 -3.41 9.10 4.69
CA PHE A 24 -4.47 8.58 3.83
C PHE A 24 -5.13 9.70 3.01
N PHE A 25 -5.49 10.82 3.66
CA PHE A 25 -6.14 11.95 3.01
C PHE A 25 -5.15 12.75 2.15
N TYR A 26 -3.88 12.83 2.52
CA TYR A 26 -2.82 13.41 1.69
C TYR A 26 -2.60 12.60 0.40
N PHE A 27 -2.57 11.27 0.50
CA PHE A 27 -2.51 10.40 -0.68
C PHE A 27 -3.80 10.47 -1.52
N ALA A 28 -4.97 10.53 -0.89
CA ALA A 28 -6.24 10.69 -1.58
C ALA A 28 -6.37 12.05 -2.30
N SER A 29 -5.83 13.13 -1.71
CA SER A 29 -5.90 14.49 -2.25
C SER A 29 -4.84 14.81 -3.30
N ARG A 30 -3.72 14.09 -3.32
CA ARG A 30 -2.64 14.20 -4.33
C ARG A 30 -2.96 13.58 -5.70
N GLY A 31 -4.17 13.07 -5.91
CA GLY A 31 -4.71 12.85 -7.26
C GLY A 31 -4.49 11.45 -7.85
N ASN A 32 -5.62 10.81 -8.13
CA ASN A 32 -5.92 9.86 -9.21
C ASN A 32 -5.42 8.39 -9.12
N LEU A 33 -4.21 8.06 -8.66
CA LEU A 33 -3.70 6.68 -8.77
C LEU A 33 -3.08 6.13 -7.48
N VAL A 34 -3.86 5.99 -6.41
CA VAL A 34 -3.73 4.74 -5.67
C VAL A 34 -4.52 3.72 -6.47
N ASN A 35 -3.98 3.34 -7.63
CA ASN A 35 -4.47 2.16 -8.34
C ASN A 35 -4.54 1.06 -7.28
N LEU A 36 -5.68 0.38 -7.17
CA LEU A 36 -5.88 -0.67 -6.17
C LEU A 36 -4.71 -1.67 -6.13
N SER A 37 -4.05 -1.85 -7.28
CA SER A 37 -2.68 -2.38 -7.44
C SER A 37 -1.68 -1.82 -6.42
N SER A 38 -1.28 -0.55 -6.52
CA SER A 38 -0.20 0.06 -5.72
C SER A 38 -0.43 -0.06 -4.21
N LEU A 39 -1.68 0.03 -3.72
CA LEU A 39 -1.99 -0.14 -2.30
C LEU A 39 -1.84 -1.59 -1.83
N THR A 40 -2.31 -2.52 -2.65
CA THR A 40 -2.14 -3.96 -2.41
C THR A 40 -0.66 -4.34 -2.43
N PHE A 41 0.15 -3.62 -3.19
CA PHE A 41 1.59 -3.85 -3.37
C PHE A 41 2.43 -3.28 -2.23
N MET A 42 1.97 -2.19 -1.63
CA MET A 42 2.58 -1.61 -0.43
C MET A 42 2.29 -2.44 0.84
N THR A 43 1.21 -3.23 0.84
CA THR A 43 0.77 -4.06 1.98
C THR A 43 1.85 -5.05 2.46
N PRO A 44 2.45 -5.91 1.61
CA PRO A 44 3.53 -6.80 2.05
C PRO A 44 4.79 -6.03 2.49
N VAL A 45 5.10 -4.89 1.85
CA VAL A 45 6.25 -4.04 2.21
C VAL A 45 6.07 -3.45 3.61
N PHE A 46 4.89 -2.92 3.92
CA PHE A 46 4.56 -2.43 5.25
C PHE A 46 4.52 -3.57 6.27
N ALA A 47 3.95 -4.73 5.93
CA ALA A 47 3.92 -5.88 6.83
C ALA A 47 5.33 -6.33 7.24
N LEU A 48 6.29 -6.32 6.31
CA LEU A 48 7.69 -6.64 6.59
C LEU A 48 8.39 -5.54 7.39
N PHE A 49 8.19 -4.28 7.02
CA PHE A 49 8.78 -3.13 7.71
C PHE A 49 8.32 -3.07 9.19
N PHE A 50 7.01 -3.15 9.41
CA PHE A 50 6.44 -3.15 10.76
C PHE A 50 6.71 -4.47 11.49
N GLY A 51 6.73 -5.61 10.78
CA GLY A 51 7.11 -6.91 11.36
C GLY A 51 8.54 -6.92 11.90
N ASN A 52 9.51 -6.38 11.15
CA ASN A 52 10.88 -6.26 11.62
C ASN A 52 11.01 -5.23 12.76
N LEU A 53 10.33 -4.08 12.65
CA LEU A 53 10.46 -2.97 13.59
C LEU A 53 9.76 -3.20 14.94
N PHE A 54 8.56 -3.80 14.95
CA PHE A 54 7.77 -4.00 16.18
C PHE A 54 8.00 -5.36 16.83
N LEU A 55 8.19 -6.41 16.02
CA LEU A 55 8.36 -7.76 16.55
C LEU A 55 9.84 -8.07 16.87
N SER A 56 10.78 -7.25 16.38
CA SER A 56 12.23 -7.42 16.55
C SER A 56 12.73 -8.82 16.15
N GLU A 57 11.98 -9.51 15.29
CA GLU A 57 12.35 -10.82 14.79
C GLU A 57 13.44 -10.67 13.72
N VAL A 58 14.48 -11.49 13.84
CA VAL A 58 15.49 -11.64 12.78
C VAL A 58 14.83 -12.45 11.68
N LEU A 59 14.34 -11.78 10.63
CA LEU A 59 13.60 -12.46 9.57
C LEU A 59 14.45 -13.57 8.96
N THR A 60 13.97 -14.81 9.10
CA THR A 60 14.66 -15.97 8.56
C THR A 60 14.67 -15.91 7.03
N PRO A 61 15.66 -16.51 6.35
CA PRO A 61 15.74 -16.51 4.88
C PRO A 61 14.45 -17.01 4.20
N LEU A 62 13.69 -17.87 4.88
CA LEU A 62 12.42 -18.39 4.39
C LEU A 62 11.32 -17.31 4.36
N GLN A 63 11.25 -16.41 5.36
CA GLN A 63 10.30 -15.28 5.35
C GLN A 63 10.65 -14.27 4.25
N TRP A 64 11.94 -14.05 4.01
CA TRP A 64 12.41 -13.26 2.86
C TRP A 64 12.01 -13.89 1.53
N SER A 65 12.02 -15.22 1.43
CA SER A 65 11.56 -15.92 0.22
C SER A 65 10.05 -15.73 -0.01
N GLY A 66 9.24 -15.79 1.05
CA GLY A 66 7.80 -15.50 0.98
C GLY A 66 7.51 -14.05 0.60
N ALA A 67 8.27 -13.10 1.14
CA ALA A 67 8.22 -11.69 0.76
C ALA A 67 8.54 -11.48 -0.73
N ALA A 68 9.60 -12.11 -1.22
CA ALA A 68 10.00 -12.03 -2.62
C ALA A 68 8.91 -12.59 -3.55
N ILE A 69 8.29 -13.72 -3.20
CA ILE A 69 7.18 -14.30 -3.95
C ILE A 69 5.97 -13.36 -3.98
N ALA A 70 5.63 -12.74 -2.84
CA ALA A 70 4.53 -11.77 -2.77
C ALA A 70 4.79 -10.56 -3.67
N LEU A 71 6.01 -10.00 -3.65
CA LEU A 71 6.40 -8.89 -4.53
C LEU A 71 6.34 -9.27 -6.01
N VAL A 72 6.77 -10.47 -6.38
CA VAL A 72 6.71 -10.97 -7.77
C VAL A 72 5.26 -11.14 -8.23
N SER A 73 4.39 -11.73 -7.39
CA SER A 73 2.97 -11.89 -7.70
C SER A 73 2.30 -10.55 -7.99
N VAL A 74 2.57 -9.59 -7.11
CA VAL A 74 2.13 -8.21 -7.21
C VAL A 74 2.61 -7.56 -8.51
N TRP A 75 3.91 -7.65 -8.79
CA TRP A 75 4.51 -7.05 -9.97
C TRP A 75 3.92 -7.59 -11.28
N THR A 76 3.64 -8.90 -11.35
CA THR A 76 2.98 -9.52 -12.51
C THR A 76 1.56 -8.99 -12.72
N ILE A 77 0.80 -8.72 -11.66
CA ILE A 77 -0.58 -8.23 -11.76
C ILE A 77 -0.61 -6.78 -12.26
N GLU A 78 0.28 -5.90 -11.77
CA GLU A 78 0.41 -4.51 -12.24
C GLU A 78 0.64 -4.46 -13.75
N ASN A 79 1.60 -5.26 -14.23
CA ASN A 79 1.96 -5.29 -15.64
C ASN A 79 0.82 -5.83 -16.52
N SER A 80 0.01 -6.76 -16.02
CA SER A 80 -1.13 -7.30 -16.77
C SER A 80 -2.31 -6.33 -16.83
N SER A 81 -2.55 -5.57 -15.75
CA SER A 81 -3.62 -4.56 -15.71
C SER A 81 -3.35 -3.39 -16.66
N SER A 82 -2.08 -2.98 -16.81
CA SER A 82 -1.72 -1.90 -17.74
C SER A 82 -1.91 -2.31 -19.21
N SER A 83 -1.88 -3.61 -19.53
CA SER A 83 -2.11 -4.10 -20.89
C SER A 83 -3.59 -4.08 -21.27
N GLU A 84 -4.49 -4.35 -20.32
CA GLU A 84 -5.94 -4.34 -20.57
C GLU A 84 -6.48 -2.92 -20.81
N SER A 85 -5.93 -1.90 -20.15
CA SER A 85 -6.31 -0.49 -20.37
C SER A 85 -5.88 0.06 -21.74
N ILE A 86 -4.79 -0.46 -22.33
CA ILE A 86 -4.29 0.00 -23.64
C ILE A 86 -5.17 -0.56 -24.77
N GLU A 87 -5.68 -1.79 -24.63
CA GLU A 87 -6.51 -2.42 -25.66
C GLU A 87 -7.91 -1.80 -25.76
N ILE A 88 -8.49 -1.35 -24.64
CA ILE A 88 -9.80 -0.68 -24.62
C ILE A 88 -9.73 0.75 -25.18
N ASP A 89 -8.67 1.51 -24.88
CA ASP A 89 -8.48 2.87 -25.40
C ASP A 89 -8.23 2.87 -26.92
N ASP A 90 -7.51 1.87 -27.45
CA ASP A 90 -7.27 1.74 -28.89
C ASP A 90 -8.54 1.30 -29.66
N PHE A 91 -9.40 0.47 -29.05
CA PHE A 91 -10.69 0.08 -29.64
C PHE A 91 -11.70 1.25 -29.71
N ASP A 92 -11.79 2.06 -28.64
CA ASP A 92 -12.67 3.24 -28.60
C ASP A 92 -12.21 4.31 -29.59
N ARG A 93 -10.89 4.59 -29.67
CA ARG A 93 -10.32 5.49 -30.69
C ARG A 93 -10.65 5.08 -32.11
N ASN A 94 -10.49 3.80 -32.46
CA ASN A 94 -10.75 3.31 -33.81
C ASN A 94 -12.24 3.34 -34.19
N THR A 95 -13.14 3.33 -33.21
CA THR A 95 -14.59 3.43 -33.41
C THR A 95 -15.08 4.89 -33.49
N ALA A 96 -14.31 5.85 -32.95
CA ALA A 96 -14.66 7.27 -32.98
C ALA A 96 -14.38 7.95 -34.35
N ASP A 97 -13.54 7.35 -35.19
CA ASP A 97 -13.15 7.85 -36.52
C ASP A 97 -14.00 7.28 -37.69
N ILE A 98 -15.04 6.47 -37.41
CA ILE A 98 -15.97 5.90 -38.42
C ILE A 98 -17.35 6.57 -38.44
#